data_AF-A0A286G433-F1
#
_entry.id   AF-A0A286G433-F1
#
_cell.length_a   1.000
_cell.length_b   1.000
_cell.length_c   1.000
_cell.angle_alpha   90.00
_cell.angle_beta   90.00
_cell.angle_gamma   90.00
#
_symmetry.space_group_name_H-M   'P 1'
#
loop_
_entity.id
_entity.type
_entity.pdbx_description
1 polymer ?
#
loop_
_entity_poly.entity_id
_entity_poly.type
_entity_poly.pdbx_seq_one_letter_code
_entity_poly.pdbx_strand_id
1 'polypeptide(L)'
;MFVICVQRDDGFSSAAGDREAAQADTRWSSLVDAACRSAEGKRLTARLTMYEAEAPNETAAVAAVRAGMARELKSIRILPPPDVARKVTIGGPGAVTSERLEQAQKAIDQEAAVYPDRARDDLRALQALVARMAAEGCPKGSDLEAAFLGRVYEIKGQGGTFGYPSMTAVAHHLYLMGRARDLGDPRIIEAIKVHIDTMSLILKSRITGTTEEGRMLVGRLHDVVVKMIGKPEA
;
A
#
# COMPACT_ATOMS: atom_id res chain seq x y z
N MET A 1 -8.42 4.49 -21.84
CA MET A 1 -9.33 4.64 -20.69
C MET A 1 -8.74 3.89 -19.52
N PHE A 2 -8.75 4.46 -18.33
CA PHE A 2 -8.30 3.80 -17.11
C PHE A 2 -9.51 3.27 -16.36
N VAL A 3 -9.47 2.03 -15.89
CA VAL A 3 -10.58 1.40 -15.16
C VAL A 3 -10.06 0.82 -13.87
N ILE A 4 -10.63 1.21 -12.74
CA ILE A 4 -10.31 0.64 -11.43
C ILE A 4 -11.42 -0.32 -11.05
N CYS A 5 -11.06 -1.58 -10.85
CA CYS A 5 -11.94 -2.63 -10.38
C CYS A 5 -11.68 -2.93 -8.91
N VAL A 6 -12.75 -3.00 -8.13
CA VAL A 6 -12.74 -3.51 -6.76
C VAL A 6 -13.40 -4.88 -6.76
N GLN A 7 -12.59 -5.90 -6.52
CA GLN A 7 -13.02 -7.29 -6.32
C GLN A 7 -13.00 -7.57 -4.82
N ARG A 8 -14.14 -7.97 -4.26
CA ARG A 8 -14.23 -8.43 -2.86
C ARG A 8 -14.45 -9.94 -2.86
N ASP A 9 -14.15 -10.60 -1.75
CA ASP A 9 -14.38 -12.05 -1.60
C ASP A 9 -15.87 -12.44 -1.69
N ASP A 10 -16.80 -11.50 -1.46
CA ASP A 10 -18.25 -11.67 -1.66
C ASP A 10 -18.70 -11.41 -3.11
N GLY A 11 -17.79 -11.01 -4.01
CA GLY A 11 -18.04 -10.79 -5.43
C GLY A 11 -17.47 -9.48 -5.99
N PHE A 12 -17.78 -9.23 -7.27
CA PHE A 12 -17.40 -8.00 -7.97
C PHE A 12 -18.21 -6.82 -7.42
N SER A 13 -17.56 -5.81 -6.84
CA SER A 13 -18.28 -4.77 -6.09
C SER A 13 -18.41 -3.44 -6.83
N SER A 14 -17.41 -3.03 -7.62
CA SER A 14 -17.53 -1.83 -8.45
C SER A 14 -16.41 -1.72 -9.49
N ALA A 15 -16.73 -1.13 -10.64
CA ALA A 15 -15.74 -0.63 -11.61
C ALA A 15 -15.99 0.84 -11.82
N ALA A 16 -14.93 1.63 -11.98
CA ALA A 16 -15.08 3.00 -12.41
C ALA A 16 -14.00 3.42 -13.39
N GLY A 17 -14.40 4.17 -14.42
CA GLY A 17 -13.54 4.59 -15.50
C GLY A 17 -13.15 6.07 -15.43
N ASP A 18 -11.89 6.37 -15.73
CA ASP A 18 -11.37 7.73 -15.89
C ASP A 18 -10.68 7.85 -17.27
N ARG A 19 -10.79 9.03 -17.90
CA ARG A 19 -10.15 9.30 -19.21
C ARG A 19 -8.69 9.70 -19.08
N GLU A 20 -8.35 10.36 -17.97
CA GLU A 20 -7.02 10.87 -17.69
C GLU A 20 -6.30 10.01 -16.64
N ALA A 21 -5.01 9.76 -16.87
CA ALA A 21 -4.18 8.95 -15.95
C ALA A 21 -4.08 9.58 -14.55
N ALA A 22 -3.94 10.91 -14.47
CA ALA A 22 -3.82 11.62 -13.19
C ALA A 22 -5.10 11.52 -12.33
N GLN A 23 -6.27 11.54 -12.97
CA GLN A 23 -7.56 11.36 -12.28
C GLN A 23 -7.72 9.92 -11.81
N ALA A 24 -7.35 8.95 -12.65
CA ALA A 24 -7.33 7.54 -12.29
C ALA A 24 -6.41 7.27 -11.08
N ASP A 25 -5.23 7.88 -11.04
CA ASP A 25 -4.28 7.72 -9.92
C ASP A 25 -4.76 8.35 -8.62
N THR A 26 -5.40 9.52 -8.71
CA THR A 26 -6.03 10.17 -7.55
C THR A 26 -7.17 9.31 -6.99
N ARG A 27 -7.99 8.76 -7.88
CA ARG A 27 -9.10 7.89 -7.54
C ARG A 27 -8.64 6.55 -6.98
N TRP A 28 -7.58 5.98 -7.55
CA TRP A 28 -6.90 4.78 -7.06
C TRP A 28 -6.52 4.97 -5.60
N SER A 29 -5.77 6.04 -5.29
CA SER A 29 -5.36 6.34 -3.91
C SER A 29 -6.57 6.45 -2.97
N SER A 30 -7.60 7.16 -3.39
CA SER A 30 -8.83 7.37 -2.61
C SER A 30 -9.59 6.07 -2.33
N LEU A 31 -9.70 5.18 -3.34
CA LEU A 31 -10.38 3.89 -3.24
C LEU A 31 -9.62 2.92 -2.35
N VAL A 32 -8.30 2.88 -2.46
CA VAL A 32 -7.48 1.99 -1.62
C VAL A 32 -7.53 2.46 -0.16
N ASP A 33 -7.48 3.77 0.10
CA ASP A 33 -7.66 4.32 1.45
C ASP A 33 -9.04 4.01 2.05
N ALA A 34 -10.10 4.17 1.25
CA ALA A 34 -11.46 3.82 1.68
C ALA A 34 -11.62 2.33 1.96
N ALA A 35 -10.98 1.47 1.16
CA ALA A 35 -11.03 0.04 1.33
C ALA A 35 -10.18 -0.43 2.54
N CYS A 36 -9.03 0.19 2.82
CA CYS A 36 -8.25 -0.04 4.04
C CYS A 36 -9.05 0.33 5.30
N ARG A 37 -9.66 1.53 5.33
CA ARG A 37 -10.56 1.95 6.43
C ARG A 37 -11.75 1.02 6.60
N SER A 38 -12.29 0.49 5.50
CA SER A 38 -13.41 -0.44 5.53
C SER A 38 -13.04 -1.84 6.00
N ALA A 39 -11.78 -2.27 5.77
CA ALA A 39 -11.25 -3.54 6.25
C ALA A 39 -10.88 -3.49 7.75
N GLU A 40 -10.67 -2.29 8.31
CA GLU A 40 -10.45 -2.07 9.72
C GLU A 40 -11.69 -2.52 10.54
N GLY A 41 -11.54 -3.63 11.26
CA GLY A 41 -12.63 -4.22 12.05
C GLY A 41 -13.60 -5.15 11.30
N LYS A 42 -13.44 -5.35 9.98
CA LYS A 42 -14.31 -6.24 9.17
C LYS A 42 -13.51 -7.39 8.53
N ARG A 43 -14.14 -8.55 8.33
CA ARG A 43 -13.55 -9.72 7.62
C ARG A 43 -13.58 -9.54 6.10
N LEU A 44 -13.06 -8.43 5.59
CA LEU A 44 -13.11 -8.12 4.16
C LEU A 44 -11.70 -8.23 3.55
N THR A 45 -11.54 -9.17 2.63
CA THR A 45 -10.45 -9.12 1.65
C THR A 45 -10.96 -8.37 0.43
N ALA A 46 -10.16 -7.43 -0.07
CA ALA A 46 -10.45 -6.74 -1.32
C ALA A 46 -9.21 -6.73 -2.19
N ARG A 47 -9.36 -7.01 -3.47
CA ARG A 47 -8.36 -6.73 -4.50
C ARG A 47 -8.82 -5.52 -5.28
N LEU A 48 -7.97 -4.52 -5.35
CA LEU A 48 -8.14 -3.40 -6.27
C LEU A 48 -7.17 -3.62 -7.42
N THR A 49 -7.66 -3.48 -8.65
CA THR A 49 -6.82 -3.57 -9.86
C THR A 49 -7.16 -2.42 -10.79
N MET A 50 -6.14 -1.73 -11.29
CA MET A 50 -6.25 -0.70 -12.31
C MET A 50 -5.85 -1.27 -13.65
N TYR A 51 -6.68 -1.04 -14.65
CA TYR A 51 -6.49 -1.46 -16.01
C TYR A 51 -6.45 -0.27 -16.96
N GLU A 52 -5.74 -0.43 -18.06
CA GLU A 52 -5.83 0.39 -19.25
C GLU A 52 -6.59 -0.38 -20.33
N ALA A 53 -7.66 0.23 -20.85
CA ALA A 53 -8.45 -0.31 -21.94
C ALA A 53 -8.53 0.70 -23.09
N GLU A 54 -8.27 0.24 -24.30
CA GLU A 54 -8.59 0.96 -25.52
C GLU A 54 -10.10 0.88 -25.77
N ALA A 55 -10.82 1.87 -25.29
CA ALA A 55 -12.27 1.90 -25.35
C ALA A 55 -12.80 3.34 -25.49
N PRO A 56 -13.90 3.55 -26.23
CA PRO A 56 -14.45 4.89 -26.48
C PRO A 56 -15.17 5.51 -25.27
N ASN A 57 -15.60 4.70 -24.31
CA ASN A 57 -16.35 5.13 -23.14
C ASN A 57 -16.14 4.17 -21.95
N GLU A 58 -16.59 4.58 -20.77
CA GLU A 58 -16.47 3.82 -19.52
C GLU A 58 -17.14 2.45 -19.60
N THR A 59 -18.34 2.37 -20.17
CA THR A 59 -19.08 1.10 -20.30
C THR A 59 -18.32 0.08 -21.13
N ALA A 60 -17.76 0.50 -22.28
CA ALA A 60 -16.93 -0.35 -23.13
C ALA A 60 -15.59 -0.70 -22.46
N ALA A 61 -14.99 0.23 -21.71
CA ALA A 61 -13.76 -0.02 -20.97
C ALA A 61 -13.96 -1.09 -19.88
N VAL A 62 -15.04 -0.99 -19.09
CA VAL A 62 -15.40 -1.98 -18.07
C VAL A 62 -15.72 -3.33 -18.70
N ALA A 63 -16.38 -3.36 -19.86
CA ALA A 63 -16.62 -4.60 -20.61
C ALA A 63 -15.32 -5.25 -21.09
N ALA A 64 -14.36 -4.47 -21.59
CA ALA A 64 -13.05 -4.95 -22.02
C ALA A 64 -12.25 -5.56 -20.85
N VAL A 65 -12.29 -4.94 -19.68
CA VAL A 65 -11.69 -5.50 -18.45
C VAL A 65 -12.31 -6.84 -18.09
N ARG A 66 -13.66 -6.92 -18.10
CA ARG A 66 -14.38 -8.17 -17.80
C ARG A 66 -14.08 -9.29 -18.79
N ALA A 67 -13.85 -8.94 -20.05
CA ALA A 67 -13.48 -9.87 -21.11
C ALA A 67 -11.98 -10.26 -21.10
N GLY A 68 -11.17 -9.72 -20.18
CA GLY A 68 -9.73 -9.98 -20.11
C GLY A 68 -8.93 -9.32 -21.24
N MET A 69 -9.50 -8.33 -21.93
CA MET A 69 -8.88 -7.63 -23.06
C MET A 69 -8.20 -6.31 -22.66
N ALA A 70 -8.20 -5.98 -21.36
CA ALA A 70 -7.56 -4.78 -20.85
C ALA A 70 -6.19 -5.09 -20.22
N ARG A 71 -5.24 -4.16 -20.35
CA ARG A 71 -3.90 -4.28 -19.78
C ARG A 71 -3.94 -3.94 -18.29
N GLU A 72 -3.49 -4.85 -17.42
CA GLU A 72 -3.30 -4.53 -16.00
C GLU A 72 -2.13 -3.55 -15.84
N LEU A 73 -2.35 -2.46 -15.10
CA LEU A 73 -1.33 -1.47 -14.77
C LEU A 73 -0.77 -1.66 -13.36
N LYS A 74 -1.67 -1.85 -12.38
CA LYS A 74 -1.30 -2.09 -10.97
C LYS A 74 -2.42 -2.80 -10.22
N SER A 75 -2.05 -3.61 -9.24
CA SER A 75 -3.00 -4.27 -8.34
C SER A 75 -2.52 -4.26 -6.90
N ILE A 76 -3.46 -4.18 -5.95
CA ILE A 76 -3.19 -4.30 -4.53
C ILE A 76 -4.22 -5.21 -3.87
N ARG A 77 -3.76 -6.08 -2.98
CA ARG A 77 -4.61 -6.92 -2.15
C ARG A 77 -4.64 -6.36 -0.73
N ILE A 78 -5.82 -6.02 -0.26
CA ILE A 78 -6.11 -5.59 1.11
C ILE A 78 -6.52 -6.83 1.87
N LEU A 79 -5.71 -7.21 2.84
CA LEU A 79 -5.93 -8.35 3.72
C LEU A 79 -6.43 -7.86 5.08
N PRO A 80 -7.32 -8.63 5.75
CA PRO A 80 -7.65 -8.34 7.13
C PRO A 80 -6.40 -8.43 8.01
N PRO A 81 -6.28 -7.61 9.07
CA PRO A 81 -5.11 -7.61 9.94
C PRO A 81 -4.88 -8.99 10.58
N PRO A 82 -3.61 -9.38 10.83
CA PRO A 82 -3.23 -10.72 11.23
C PRO A 82 -3.64 -10.97 12.69
N ASP A 83 -4.84 -11.51 12.88
CA ASP A 83 -5.20 -12.30 14.06
C ASP A 83 -6.39 -13.20 13.68
N VAL A 84 -6.12 -14.23 12.87
CA VAL A 84 -7.17 -15.15 12.40
C VAL A 84 -7.74 -15.97 13.56
N ALA A 85 -6.89 -16.38 14.52
CA ALA A 85 -7.28 -17.29 15.61
C ALA A 85 -8.30 -16.65 16.56
N ARG A 86 -8.23 -15.33 16.74
CA ARG A 86 -9.14 -14.59 17.63
C ARG A 86 -10.45 -14.17 16.96
N LYS A 87 -10.56 -14.35 15.64
CA LYS A 87 -11.64 -13.81 14.82
C LYS A 87 -12.48 -14.86 14.11
N VAL A 88 -12.34 -16.16 14.37
CA VAL A 88 -13.26 -17.19 13.86
C VAL A 88 -14.00 -17.88 15.01
N THR A 89 -15.32 -17.97 14.90
CA THR A 89 -16.11 -18.83 15.77
C THR A 89 -15.81 -20.28 15.37
N ILE A 90 -15.19 -21.03 16.27
CA ILE A 90 -14.95 -22.46 16.10
C ILE A 90 -16.29 -23.18 16.39
N GLY A 91 -16.91 -23.72 15.34
CA GLY A 91 -18.14 -24.52 15.43
C GLY A 91 -19.44 -23.76 15.11
N GLY A 92 -20.18 -24.24 14.11
CA GLY A 92 -21.52 -23.76 13.71
C GLY A 92 -21.81 -23.94 12.20
N PRO A 93 -23.08 -23.95 11.75
CA PRO A 93 -23.41 -24.07 10.32
C PRO A 93 -22.89 -22.85 9.55
N GLY A 94 -21.97 -23.05 8.61
CA GLY A 94 -21.26 -21.98 7.90
C GLY A 94 -19.86 -21.64 8.46
N ALA A 95 -19.39 -22.37 9.48
CA ALA A 95 -18.02 -22.23 9.98
C ALA A 95 -16.99 -22.77 8.97
N VAL A 96 -15.91 -22.02 8.77
CA VAL A 96 -14.72 -22.50 8.06
C VAL A 96 -14.18 -23.69 8.85
N THR A 97 -13.93 -24.82 8.18
CA THR A 97 -13.35 -26.00 8.84
C THR A 97 -11.99 -25.63 9.43
N SER A 98 -11.64 -26.18 10.59
CA SER A 98 -10.33 -25.95 11.24
C SER A 98 -9.19 -26.21 10.25
N GLU A 99 -9.32 -27.25 9.42
CA GLU A 99 -8.37 -27.59 8.37
C GLU A 99 -8.19 -26.49 7.31
N ARG A 100 -9.27 -25.82 6.89
CA ARG A 100 -9.19 -24.69 5.93
C ARG A 100 -8.60 -23.44 6.56
N LEU A 101 -8.85 -23.21 7.86
CA LEU A 101 -8.20 -22.13 8.61
C LEU A 101 -6.71 -22.39 8.78
N GLU A 102 -6.33 -23.62 9.08
CA GLU A 102 -4.92 -24.03 9.20
C GLU A 102 -4.19 -23.92 7.86
N GLN A 103 -4.81 -24.33 6.75
CA GLN A 103 -4.25 -24.16 5.41
C GLN A 103 -4.08 -22.68 5.04
N ALA A 104 -5.08 -21.84 5.33
CA ALA A 104 -5.00 -20.40 5.10
C ALA A 104 -3.92 -19.74 5.96
N GLN A 105 -3.82 -20.10 7.24
CA GLN A 105 -2.80 -19.58 8.14
C GLN A 105 -1.39 -20.01 7.68
N LYS A 106 -1.23 -21.26 7.27
CA LYS A 106 0.05 -21.77 6.76
C LYS A 106 0.51 -21.04 5.50
N ALA A 107 -0.42 -20.70 4.59
CA ALA A 107 -0.10 -19.89 3.41
C ALA A 107 0.34 -18.47 3.80
N ILE A 108 -0.32 -17.86 4.80
CA ILE A 108 0.08 -16.55 5.33
C ILE A 108 1.47 -16.63 5.98
N ASP A 109 1.75 -17.66 6.77
CA ASP A 109 3.04 -17.84 7.45
C ASP A 109 4.19 -18.04 6.45
N GLN A 110 3.95 -18.78 5.37
CA GLN A 110 4.91 -18.97 4.28
C GLN A 110 5.23 -17.64 3.59
N GLU A 111 4.20 -16.82 3.31
CA GLU A 111 4.35 -15.49 2.72
C GLU A 111 5.03 -14.50 3.69
N ALA A 112 4.74 -14.60 4.99
CA ALA A 112 5.36 -13.80 6.02
C ALA A 112 6.86 -14.11 6.18
N ALA A 113 7.28 -15.36 6.00
CA ALA A 113 8.68 -15.76 6.06
C ALA A 113 9.55 -15.09 5.00
N VAL A 114 8.99 -14.83 3.81
CA VAL A 114 9.68 -14.18 2.68
C VAL A 114 9.44 -12.67 2.61
N TYR A 115 8.55 -12.11 3.44
CA TYR A 115 8.28 -10.68 3.46
C TYR A 115 9.53 -9.82 3.69
N PRO A 116 10.43 -10.11 4.65
CA PRO A 116 11.59 -9.26 4.88
C PRO A 116 12.51 -9.12 3.67
N ASP A 117 12.61 -10.17 2.84
CA ASP A 117 13.43 -10.14 1.64
C ASP A 117 12.76 -9.29 0.55
N ARG A 118 11.47 -9.48 0.31
CA ARG A 118 10.67 -8.64 -0.60
C ARG A 118 10.70 -7.16 -0.20
N ALA A 119 10.52 -6.88 1.09
CA ALA A 119 10.55 -5.53 1.61
C ALA A 119 11.93 -4.87 1.39
N ARG A 120 13.04 -5.62 1.46
CA ARG A 120 14.37 -5.07 1.13
C ARG A 120 14.49 -4.72 -0.35
N ASP A 121 13.95 -5.54 -1.24
CA ASP A 121 13.94 -5.23 -2.67
C ASP A 121 13.05 -4.03 -2.99
N ASP A 122 11.91 -3.91 -2.31
CA ASP A 122 11.06 -2.72 -2.39
C ASP A 122 11.78 -1.46 -1.93
N LEU A 123 12.56 -1.53 -0.83
CA LEU A 123 13.36 -0.41 -0.35
C LEU A 123 14.51 -0.05 -1.30
N ARG A 124 15.17 -1.02 -1.92
CA ARG A 124 16.21 -0.76 -2.94
C ARG A 124 15.64 -0.04 -4.15
N ALA A 125 14.48 -0.47 -4.63
CA ALA A 125 13.81 0.19 -5.73
C ALA A 125 13.31 1.59 -5.34
N LEU A 126 12.89 1.79 -4.09
CA LEU A 126 12.55 3.11 -3.57
C LEU A 126 13.78 4.03 -3.52
N GLN A 127 14.95 3.52 -3.10
CA GLN A 127 16.22 4.26 -3.14
C GLN A 127 16.59 4.67 -4.57
N ALA A 128 16.38 3.80 -5.56
CA ALA A 128 16.63 4.12 -6.96
C ALA A 128 15.71 5.24 -7.47
N LEU A 129 14.42 5.23 -7.10
CA LEU A 129 13.50 6.31 -7.41
C LEU A 129 13.95 7.63 -6.78
N VAL A 130 14.38 7.61 -5.51
CA VAL A 130 14.89 8.80 -4.82
C VAL A 130 16.16 9.35 -5.46
N ALA A 131 17.08 8.48 -5.90
CA ALA A 131 18.27 8.90 -6.61
C ALA A 131 17.93 9.59 -7.94
N ARG A 132 16.94 9.07 -8.67
CA ARG A 132 16.42 9.70 -9.90
C ARG A 132 15.76 11.05 -9.61
N MET A 133 14.92 11.14 -8.58
CA MET A 133 14.30 12.41 -8.17
C MET A 133 15.35 13.48 -7.83
N ALA A 134 16.47 13.08 -7.21
CA ALA A 134 17.56 13.99 -6.88
C ALA A 134 18.37 14.45 -8.12
N ALA A 135 18.51 13.59 -9.12
CA ALA A 135 19.31 13.87 -10.32
C ALA A 135 18.51 14.61 -11.41
N GLU A 136 17.26 14.19 -11.62
CA GLU A 136 16.39 14.62 -12.72
C GLU A 136 15.35 15.67 -12.27
N GLY A 137 15.19 15.86 -10.95
CA GLY A 137 14.04 16.56 -10.37
C GLY A 137 12.80 15.67 -10.32
N CYS A 138 11.73 16.13 -9.66
CA CYS A 138 10.47 15.40 -9.58
C CYS A 138 9.28 16.35 -9.66
N PRO A 139 8.88 16.78 -10.87
CA PRO A 139 7.71 17.63 -11.03
C PRO A 139 6.45 16.95 -10.48
N LYS A 140 5.57 17.75 -9.87
CA LYS A 140 4.27 17.27 -9.40
C LYS A 140 3.43 16.75 -10.56
N GLY A 141 2.78 15.61 -10.36
CA GLY A 141 2.02 14.86 -11.36
C GLY A 141 2.89 14.02 -12.32
N SER A 142 4.21 13.96 -12.13
CA SER A 142 5.08 13.15 -12.97
C SER A 142 4.93 11.66 -12.70
N ASP A 143 5.25 10.84 -13.70
CA ASP A 143 5.32 9.38 -13.55
C ASP A 143 6.31 8.96 -12.44
N LEU A 144 7.34 9.78 -12.20
CA LEU A 144 8.32 9.54 -11.15
C LEU A 144 7.72 9.74 -9.75
N GLU A 145 6.92 10.80 -9.55
CA GLU A 145 6.15 11.00 -8.31
C GLU A 145 5.14 9.86 -8.12
N ALA A 146 4.42 9.48 -9.17
CA ALA A 146 3.44 8.40 -9.12
C ALA A 146 4.07 7.05 -8.76
N ALA A 147 5.23 6.73 -9.36
CA ALA A 147 5.99 5.53 -9.06
C ALA A 147 6.49 5.51 -7.60
N PHE A 148 7.00 6.65 -7.11
CA PHE A 148 7.44 6.79 -5.72
C PHE A 148 6.28 6.60 -4.73
N LEU A 149 5.18 7.33 -4.91
CA LEU A 149 4.01 7.25 -4.03
C LEU A 149 3.36 5.86 -4.08
N GLY A 150 3.29 5.25 -5.25
CA GLY A 150 2.79 3.88 -5.43
C GLY A 150 3.61 2.87 -4.62
N ARG A 151 4.94 2.93 -4.71
CA ARG A 151 5.81 2.02 -3.95
C ARG A 151 5.72 2.24 -2.44
N VAL A 152 5.71 3.50 -1.99
CA VAL A 152 5.53 3.81 -0.56
C VAL A 152 4.21 3.24 -0.04
N TYR A 153 3.15 3.32 -0.85
CA TYR A 153 1.85 2.76 -0.51
C TYR A 153 1.86 1.24 -0.39
N GLU A 154 2.50 0.54 -1.33
CA GLU A 154 2.65 -0.92 -1.28
C GLU A 154 3.36 -1.37 0.00
N ILE A 155 4.49 -0.72 0.33
CA ILE A 155 5.27 -1.00 1.54
C ILE A 155 4.41 -0.79 2.79
N LYS A 156 3.61 0.29 2.84
CA LYS A 156 2.66 0.55 3.94
C LYS A 156 1.67 -0.59 4.11
N GLY A 157 1.03 -1.04 3.02
CA GLY A 157 0.02 -2.11 3.06
C GLY A 157 0.60 -3.46 3.45
N GLN A 158 1.77 -3.81 2.93
CA GLN A 158 2.45 -5.06 3.27
C GLN A 158 2.91 -5.08 4.74
N GLY A 159 3.42 -3.96 5.26
CA GLY A 159 3.87 -3.87 6.66
C GLY A 159 2.76 -4.23 7.66
N GLY A 160 1.54 -3.76 7.44
CA GLY A 160 0.40 -4.09 8.30
C GLY A 160 0.00 -5.55 8.21
N THR A 161 0.05 -6.11 7.00
CA THR A 161 -0.28 -7.51 6.71
C THR A 161 0.66 -8.48 7.43
N PHE A 162 1.97 -8.21 7.41
CA PHE A 162 2.98 -9.15 7.91
C PHE A 162 3.46 -8.84 9.34
N GLY A 163 2.74 -8.00 10.09
CA GLY A 163 3.04 -7.75 11.50
C GLY A 163 4.20 -6.77 11.75
N TYR A 164 4.44 -5.84 10.83
CA TYR A 164 5.41 -4.75 10.96
C TYR A 164 4.70 -3.38 11.04
N PRO A 165 4.07 -3.05 12.19
CA PRO A 165 3.35 -1.78 12.33
C PRO A 165 4.28 -0.56 12.27
N SER A 166 5.52 -0.66 12.75
CA SER A 166 6.53 0.41 12.61
C SER A 166 6.84 0.69 11.14
N MET A 167 6.94 -0.35 10.32
CA MET A 167 7.15 -0.25 8.87
C MET A 167 5.97 0.49 8.21
N THR A 168 4.76 0.13 8.59
CA THR A 168 3.52 0.81 8.15
C THR A 168 3.51 2.29 8.51
N ALA A 169 3.87 2.64 9.74
CA ALA A 169 3.85 4.02 10.21
C ALA A 169 4.89 4.89 9.49
N VAL A 170 6.12 4.39 9.31
CA VAL A 170 7.17 5.12 8.58
C VAL A 170 6.81 5.30 7.10
N ALA A 171 6.25 4.28 6.45
CA ALA A 171 5.77 4.40 5.08
C ALA A 171 4.59 5.38 4.97
N HIS A 172 3.72 5.45 5.98
CA HIS A 172 2.65 6.44 6.01
C HIS A 172 3.17 7.87 6.13
N HIS A 173 4.19 8.12 6.95
CA HIS A 173 4.87 9.41 7.02
C HIS A 173 5.43 9.85 5.66
N LEU A 174 6.12 8.94 4.96
CA LEU A 174 6.61 9.19 3.61
C LEU A 174 5.49 9.54 2.63
N TYR A 175 4.37 8.82 2.69
CA TYR A 175 3.22 9.07 1.83
C TYR A 175 2.64 10.49 2.07
N LEU A 176 2.48 10.88 3.33
CA LEU A 176 2.00 12.22 3.69
C LEU A 176 2.96 13.32 3.20
N MET A 177 4.26 13.14 3.41
CA MET A 177 5.27 14.10 2.93
C MET A 177 5.26 14.23 1.41
N GLY A 178 5.23 13.12 0.68
CA GLY A 178 5.21 13.15 -0.78
C GLY A 178 3.94 13.77 -1.37
N ARG A 179 2.80 13.69 -0.67
CA ARG A 179 1.59 14.40 -1.09
C ARG A 179 1.64 15.89 -0.81
N ALA A 180 2.21 16.29 0.32
CA ALA A 180 2.19 17.66 0.80
C ALA A 180 3.29 18.55 0.19
N ARG A 181 4.40 17.96 -0.27
CA ARG A 181 5.60 18.71 -0.69
C ARG A 181 6.02 18.40 -2.12
N ASP A 182 6.99 19.18 -2.57
CA ASP A 182 7.71 18.96 -3.82
C ASP A 182 8.79 17.90 -3.57
N LEU A 183 8.68 16.77 -4.27
CA LEU A 183 9.64 15.66 -4.16
C LEU A 183 10.98 15.96 -4.84
N GLY A 184 11.09 17.06 -5.60
CA GLY A 184 12.34 17.58 -6.13
C GLY A 184 13.13 18.46 -5.15
N ASP A 185 12.54 18.89 -4.02
CA ASP A 185 13.24 19.70 -3.01
C ASP A 185 14.34 18.86 -2.32
N PRO A 186 15.62 19.29 -2.37
CA PRO A 186 16.71 18.59 -1.71
C PRO A 186 16.47 18.30 -0.22
N ARG A 187 15.79 19.19 0.51
CA ARG A 187 15.47 18.98 1.93
C ARG A 187 14.47 17.86 2.14
N ILE A 188 13.50 17.74 1.23
CA ILE A 188 12.48 16.69 1.25
C ILE A 188 13.11 15.36 0.85
N ILE A 189 13.99 15.36 -0.15
CA ILE A 189 14.77 14.18 -0.56
C ILE A 189 15.61 13.65 0.61
N GLU A 190 16.31 14.51 1.36
CA GLU A 190 17.07 14.08 2.54
C GLU A 190 16.15 13.51 3.63
N ALA A 191 15.00 14.15 3.89
CA ALA A 191 14.02 13.60 4.83
C ALA A 191 13.53 12.21 4.38
N ILE A 192 13.28 12.00 3.09
CA ILE A 192 12.87 10.71 2.53
C ILE A 192 13.96 9.65 2.75
N LYS A 193 15.23 9.97 2.49
CA LYS A 193 16.35 9.04 2.72
C LYS A 193 16.41 8.57 4.17
N VAL A 194 16.26 9.48 5.14
CA VAL A 194 16.24 9.13 6.58
C VAL A 194 15.09 8.17 6.91
N HIS A 195 13.92 8.33 6.30
CA HIS A 195 12.82 7.40 6.47
C HIS A 195 13.17 6.02 5.89
N ILE A 196 13.73 5.96 4.68
CA ILE A 196 14.17 4.71 4.03
C ILE A 196 15.23 3.97 4.86
N ASP A 197 16.20 4.69 5.42
CA ASP A 197 17.21 4.11 6.28
C ASP A 197 16.60 3.54 7.57
N THR A 198 15.59 4.22 8.11
CA THR A 198 14.84 3.74 9.27
C THR A 198 14.03 2.48 8.94
N MET A 199 13.40 2.41 7.77
CA MET A 199 12.71 1.21 7.28
C MET A 199 13.69 0.04 7.12
N SER A 200 14.89 0.32 6.59
CA SER A 200 15.97 -0.67 6.49
C SER A 200 16.43 -1.17 7.87
N LEU A 201 16.53 -0.27 8.86
CA LEU A 201 16.86 -0.63 10.24
C LEU A 201 15.76 -1.50 10.89
N ILE A 202 14.48 -1.18 10.68
CA ILE A 202 13.35 -1.98 11.16
C ILE A 202 13.45 -3.42 10.64
N LEU A 203 13.74 -3.60 9.35
CA LEU A 203 13.91 -4.94 8.75
C LEU A 203 15.17 -5.65 9.27
N LYS A 204 16.29 -4.93 9.42
CA LYS A 204 17.55 -5.48 9.93
C LYS A 204 17.42 -5.95 11.38
N SER A 205 16.77 -5.14 12.21
CA SER A 205 16.53 -5.41 13.63
C SER A 205 15.30 -6.28 13.89
N ARG A 206 14.57 -6.68 12.83
CA ARG A 206 13.34 -7.48 12.88
C ARG A 206 12.32 -6.93 13.89
N ILE A 207 12.09 -5.62 13.88
CA ILE A 207 11.13 -4.97 14.77
C ILE A 207 9.71 -5.31 14.29
N THR A 208 9.12 -6.34 14.89
CA THR A 208 7.76 -6.82 14.63
C THR A 208 6.83 -6.50 15.79
N GLY A 209 5.53 -6.42 15.51
CA GLY A 209 4.53 -6.04 16.50
C GLY A 209 4.74 -4.62 17.08
N THR A 210 4.03 -4.31 18.16
CA THR A 210 4.05 -2.98 18.77
C THR A 210 5.07 -2.92 19.91
N THR A 211 6.34 -2.70 19.58
CA THR A 211 7.42 -2.58 20.58
C THR A 211 7.70 -1.12 20.96
N GLU A 212 8.37 -0.91 22.10
CA GLU A 212 8.76 0.43 22.54
C GLU A 212 9.83 1.03 21.63
N GLU A 213 10.78 0.22 21.18
CA GLU A 213 11.82 0.61 20.22
C GLU A 213 11.19 1.07 18.90
N GLY A 214 10.17 0.34 18.42
CA GLY A 214 9.39 0.72 17.25
C GLY A 214 8.66 2.05 17.41
N ARG A 215 7.97 2.24 18.55
CA ARG A 215 7.29 3.51 18.87
C ARG A 215 8.26 4.68 18.93
N MET A 216 9.42 4.49 19.57
CA MET A 216 10.44 5.53 19.70
C MET A 216 11.02 5.93 18.33
N LEU A 217 11.34 4.96 17.47
CA LEU A 217 11.82 5.23 16.11
C LEU A 217 10.80 6.00 15.28
N VAL A 218 9.53 5.56 15.31
CA VAL A 218 8.43 6.22 14.59
C VAL A 218 8.20 7.63 15.14
N GLY A 219 8.22 7.82 16.46
CA GLY A 219 8.03 9.12 17.10
C GLY A 219 9.11 10.12 16.70
N ARG A 220 10.38 9.72 16.70
CA ARG A 220 11.48 10.59 16.25
C ARG A 220 11.35 11.02 14.79
N LEU A 221 10.84 10.14 13.93
CA LEU A 221 10.56 10.49 12.53
C LEU A 221 9.32 11.38 12.39
N HIS A 222 8.32 11.20 13.24
CA HIS A 222 7.13 12.05 13.26
C HIS A 222 7.52 13.52 13.47
N ASP A 223 8.47 13.81 14.36
CA ASP A 223 8.97 15.17 14.58
C ASP A 223 9.61 15.77 13.31
N VAL A 224 10.29 14.93 12.51
CA VAL A 224 10.82 15.34 11.19
C VAL A 224 9.67 15.70 10.25
N VAL A 225 8.63 14.87 10.18
CA VAL A 225 7.44 15.14 9.36
C VAL A 225 6.78 16.45 9.79
N VAL A 226 6.52 16.63 11.09
CA VAL A 226 5.90 17.84 11.64
C VAL A 226 6.71 19.08 11.28
N LYS A 227 8.05 18.99 11.36
CA LYS A 227 8.94 20.07 10.95
C LYS A 227 8.88 20.36 9.45
N MET A 228 8.75 19.32 8.62
CA MET A 228 8.77 19.45 7.15
C MET A 228 7.43 19.89 6.58
N ILE A 229 6.29 19.42 7.10
CA ILE A 229 4.97 19.64 6.50
C ILE A 229 3.96 20.35 7.42
N GLY A 230 4.33 20.65 8.67
CA GLY A 230 3.40 21.09 9.70
C GLY A 230 2.70 19.89 10.35
N LYS A 231 1.78 20.13 11.29
CA LYS A 231 1.04 19.05 11.96
C LYS A 231 0.14 18.36 10.92
N PRO A 232 0.36 17.08 10.58
CA PRO A 232 -0.50 16.39 9.63
C PRO A 232 -1.91 16.29 10.22
N GLU A 233 -2.93 16.62 9.44
CA GLU A 233 -4.32 16.39 9.86
C GLU A 233 -4.53 14.88 10.06
N ALA A 234 -5.19 14.55 11.18
CA ALA A 234 -5.37 13.20 11.70
C ALA A 234 -6.26 12.31 10.82
#